data_AF-A0A5N7BEF8-F1
#
_entry.id   AF-A0A5N7BEF8-F1
#
_cell.length_a   1.000
_cell.length_b   1.000
_cell.length_c   1.000
_cell.angle_alpha   90.00
_cell.angle_beta   90.00
_cell.angle_gamma   90.00
#
_symmetry.space_group_name_H-M   'P 1'
#
loop_
_entity.id
_entity.type
_entity.pdbx_description
1 polymer ?
#
loop_
_entity_poly.entity_id
_entity_poly.type
_entity_poly.pdbx_seq_one_letter_code
_entity_poly.pdbx_strand_id
1 'polypeptide(L)'
;MSFLTSTIRSTIAPRVALRPTYTVTSTFHTSSLRPGLKESDQNRDDLHITYEAHKQDQLKSTKEGRGKWKQELASNSEASIKADRGEADSDGQDLKDLQEKTKHLPNQEGR
;
A
#
# COMPACT_ATOMS: atom_id res chain seq x y z
N MET A 1 -60.09 17.09 46.00
CA MET A 1 -60.45 16.49 44.70
C MET A 1 -59.59 17.13 43.63
N SER A 2 -58.70 16.33 43.06
CA SER A 2 -57.70 16.64 42.03
C SER A 2 -58.30 16.74 40.63
N PHE A 3 -57.86 17.70 39.80
CA PHE A 3 -57.89 17.57 38.34
C PHE A 3 -56.63 18.19 37.69
N LEU A 4 -55.66 17.30 37.46
CA LEU A 4 -54.75 17.14 36.31
C LEU A 4 -54.02 18.35 35.70
N THR A 5 -52.71 18.35 35.93
CA THR A 5 -51.68 18.84 35.01
C THR A 5 -51.61 17.96 33.75
N SER A 6 -51.44 18.56 32.56
CA SER A 6 -50.85 17.86 31.42
C SER A 6 -50.12 18.84 30.50
N THR A 7 -48.80 18.72 30.50
CA THR A 7 -47.84 19.48 29.70
C THR A 7 -47.83 18.92 28.28
N ILE A 8 -48.16 19.74 27.28
CA ILE A 8 -48.06 19.36 25.87
C ILE A 8 -46.59 19.42 25.46
N ARG A 9 -45.90 18.27 25.47
CA ARG A 9 -44.56 18.13 24.90
C ARG A 9 -44.71 17.95 23.38
N SER A 10 -44.47 19.02 22.63
CA SER A 10 -44.32 18.97 21.17
C SER A 10 -43.06 18.15 20.81
N THR A 11 -43.25 16.98 20.22
CA THR A 11 -42.17 16.19 19.62
C THR A 11 -42.02 16.59 18.16
N ILE A 12 -41.16 17.57 17.89
CA ILE A 12 -40.67 17.84 16.54
C ILE A 12 -39.71 16.69 16.18
N ALA A 13 -40.21 15.71 15.43
CA ALA A 13 -39.35 14.68 14.84
C ALA A 13 -38.50 15.31 13.72
N PRO A 14 -37.17 15.17 13.73
CA PRO A 14 -36.36 15.61 12.60
C PRO A 14 -36.63 14.71 11.40
N ARG A 15 -37.12 15.29 10.30
CA ARG A 15 -37.15 14.62 8.99
C ARG A 15 -35.72 14.48 8.50
N VAL A 16 -35.09 13.33 8.78
CA VAL A 16 -33.83 12.95 8.14
C VAL A 16 -34.13 12.75 6.66
N ALA A 17 -33.73 13.71 5.83
CA ALA A 17 -33.72 13.55 4.39
C ALA A 17 -32.64 12.53 4.04
N LEU A 18 -33.04 11.31 3.67
CA LEU A 18 -32.14 10.34 3.05
C LEU A 18 -31.67 10.91 1.72
N ARG A 19 -30.46 11.49 1.70
CA ARG A 19 -29.76 11.75 0.45
C ARG A 19 -29.23 10.41 -0.06
N PRO A 20 -29.59 9.94 -1.26
CA PRO A 20 -28.93 8.79 -1.83
C PRO A 20 -27.46 9.16 -2.06
N THR A 21 -26.55 8.48 -1.39
CA THR A 21 -25.12 8.50 -1.72
C THR A 21 -24.96 7.71 -3.01
N TYR A 22 -24.88 8.38 -4.15
CA TYR A 22 -24.45 7.74 -5.39
C TYR A 22 -22.97 7.41 -5.21
N THR A 23 -22.65 6.14 -4.96
CA THR A 23 -21.28 5.66 -5.09
C THR A 23 -20.96 5.64 -6.59
N VAL A 24 -20.19 6.62 -7.04
CA VAL A 24 -19.63 6.61 -8.40
C VAL A 24 -18.63 5.46 -8.43
N THR A 25 -19.10 4.28 -8.86
CA THR A 25 -18.22 3.15 -9.15
C THR A 25 -17.54 3.46 -10.47
N SER A 26 -16.35 4.06 -10.37
CA SER A 26 -15.46 4.18 -11.52
C SER A 26 -15.14 2.78 -12.03
N THR A 27 -15.53 2.46 -13.28
CA THR A 27 -15.42 1.12 -13.89
C THR A 27 -14.00 0.81 -14.35
N PHE A 28 -13.00 1.07 -13.52
CA PHE A 28 -11.64 0.64 -13.78
C PHE A 28 -11.26 -0.53 -12.86
N HIS A 29 -11.19 -1.71 -13.49
CA HIS A 29 -10.64 -2.98 -13.02
C HIS A 29 -11.37 -3.69 -11.87
N THR A 30 -12.27 -4.60 -12.24
CA THR A 30 -12.78 -5.67 -11.38
C THR A 30 -11.77 -6.83 -11.31
N SER A 31 -10.52 -6.58 -10.92
CA SER A 31 -9.65 -7.69 -10.51
C SER A 31 -10.03 -8.07 -9.08
N SER A 32 -10.19 -9.36 -8.80
CA SER A 32 -10.40 -9.80 -7.43
C SER A 32 -9.18 -9.43 -6.61
N LEU A 33 -9.39 -8.76 -5.47
CA LEU A 33 -8.34 -8.54 -4.47
C LEU A 33 -7.93 -9.93 -3.96
N ARG A 34 -6.91 -10.52 -4.57
CA ARG A 34 -6.23 -11.66 -3.97
C ARG A 34 -5.28 -11.07 -2.93
N PRO A 35 -5.39 -11.44 -1.65
CA PRO A 35 -4.33 -11.20 -0.68
C PRO A 35 -3.15 -12.10 -1.07
N GLY A 36 -2.48 -11.72 -2.14
CA GLY A 36 -1.29 -12.38 -2.65
C GLY A 36 -0.07 -11.74 -2.01
N LEU A 37 0.90 -12.57 -1.67
CA LEU A 37 2.26 -12.14 -1.45
C LEU A 37 2.82 -11.64 -2.81
N LYS A 38 4.07 -11.14 -2.86
CA LYS A 38 4.68 -10.62 -4.08
C LYS A 38 4.44 -11.58 -5.25
N GLU A 39 3.94 -11.05 -6.36
CA GLU A 39 3.53 -11.86 -7.51
C GLU A 39 4.71 -12.67 -8.11
N SER A 40 5.96 -12.20 -7.97
CA SER A 40 7.15 -12.91 -8.42
C SER A 40 7.66 -13.96 -7.43
N ASP A 41 7.27 -13.90 -6.15
CA ASP A 41 7.72 -14.83 -5.11
C ASP A 41 6.70 -15.95 -4.94
N GLN A 42 6.68 -16.84 -5.93
CA GLN A 42 5.88 -18.06 -5.95
C GLN A 42 6.86 -19.23 -5.96
N ASN A 43 6.65 -20.26 -5.11
CA ASN A 43 7.50 -21.46 -4.92
C ASN A 43 8.47 -21.44 -3.72
N ARG A 44 8.08 -20.85 -2.59
CA ARG A 44 8.78 -21.07 -1.31
C ARG A 44 7.81 -21.64 -0.28
N ASP A 45 8.19 -22.70 0.41
CA ASP A 45 7.33 -23.34 1.41
C ASP A 45 7.14 -22.46 2.65
N ASP A 46 8.16 -21.69 3.03
CA ASP A 46 8.17 -20.83 4.23
C ASP A 46 7.75 -19.38 3.97
N LEU A 47 7.10 -19.12 2.83
CA LEU A 47 6.78 -17.77 2.35
C LEU A 47 5.94 -16.95 3.35
N HIS A 48 5.02 -17.60 4.05
CA HIS A 48 4.23 -16.95 5.09
C HIS A 48 5.09 -16.42 6.25
N ILE A 49 6.07 -17.20 6.69
CA ILE A 49 6.92 -16.89 7.85
C ILE A 49 7.85 -15.73 7.51
N THR A 50 8.45 -15.76 6.32
CA THR A 50 9.36 -14.69 5.88
C THR A 50 8.62 -13.37 5.74
N TYR A 51 7.43 -13.36 5.13
CA TYR A 51 6.62 -12.14 4.99
C TYR A 51 6.14 -11.60 6.33
N GLU A 52 5.79 -12.47 7.26
CA GLU A 52 5.47 -12.03 8.62
C GLU A 52 6.68 -11.39 9.31
N ALA A 53 7.87 -11.99 9.19
CA ALA A 53 9.09 -11.39 9.70
C ALA A 53 9.37 -10.01 9.06
N HIS A 54 9.22 -9.87 7.73
CA HIS A 54 9.39 -8.59 7.03
C HIS A 54 8.40 -7.52 7.52
N LYS A 55 7.12 -7.88 7.73
CA LYS A 55 6.10 -6.99 8.29
C LYS A 55 6.47 -6.54 9.70
N GLN A 56 6.84 -7.47 10.58
CA GLN A 56 7.20 -7.15 11.96
C GLN A 56 8.44 -6.26 12.04
N ASP A 57 9.44 -6.54 11.21
CA ASP A 57 10.64 -5.71 11.13
C ASP A 57 10.33 -4.30 10.61
N GLN A 58 9.41 -4.15 9.65
CA GLN A 58 8.97 -2.83 9.19
C GLN A 58 8.24 -2.05 10.30
N LEU A 59 7.39 -2.70 11.08
CA LEU A 59 6.72 -2.08 12.23
C LEU A 59 7.72 -1.62 13.30
N LYS A 60 8.71 -2.46 13.61
CA LYS A 60 9.81 -2.10 14.53
C LYS A 60 10.60 -0.91 14.01
N SER A 61 11.03 -0.96 12.75
CA SER A 61 11.79 0.10 12.09
C SER A 61 11.02 1.44 12.08
N THR A 62 9.72 1.38 11.84
CA THR A 62 8.83 2.55 11.85
C THR A 62 8.73 3.14 13.26
N LYS A 63 8.59 2.29 14.28
CA LYS A 63 8.58 2.72 15.69
C LYS A 63 9.89 3.38 16.11
N GLU A 64 11.02 2.91 15.57
CA GLU A 64 12.35 3.48 15.79
C GLU A 64 12.63 4.74 14.94
N GLY A 65 11.71 5.16 14.08
CA GLY A 65 11.88 6.31 13.18
C GLY A 65 12.78 6.04 11.98
N ARG A 66 13.22 4.79 11.76
CA ARG A 66 14.03 4.34 10.61
C ARG A 66 13.19 3.54 9.62
N GLY A 67 11.90 3.87 9.50
CA GLY A 67 10.98 3.19 8.60
C GLY A 67 11.48 3.30 7.16
N LYS A 68 11.78 2.16 6.54
CA LYS A 68 12.22 2.05 5.15
C LYS A 68 11.17 1.35 4.31
N TRP A 69 11.07 1.75 3.05
CA TRP A 69 10.23 1.05 2.09
C TRP A 69 10.88 -0.30 1.74
N LYS A 70 10.10 -1.39 1.78
CA LYS A 70 10.57 -2.74 1.49
C LYS A 70 9.95 -3.27 0.21
N GLN A 71 10.80 -3.59 -0.77
CA GLN A 71 10.39 -4.15 -2.06
C GLN A 71 9.66 -5.48 -1.93
N GLU A 72 10.05 -6.30 -0.96
CA GLU A 72 9.48 -7.63 -0.70
C GLU A 72 7.99 -7.58 -0.33
N LEU A 73 7.52 -6.48 0.26
CA LEU A 73 6.12 -6.32 0.66
C LEU A 73 5.27 -5.57 -0.37
N ALA A 74 5.89 -4.84 -1.30
CA ALA A 74 5.20 -4.09 -2.33
C ALA A 74 4.84 -4.98 -3.53
N SER A 75 3.84 -4.62 -4.34
CA SER A 75 3.58 -5.34 -5.59
C SER A 75 4.75 -5.21 -6.59
N ASN A 76 4.80 -6.07 -7.61
CA ASN A 76 5.79 -5.97 -8.68
C ASN A 76 5.71 -4.62 -9.40
N SER A 77 4.50 -4.17 -9.71
CA SER A 77 4.25 -2.89 -10.39
C SER A 77 4.59 -1.68 -9.52
N GLU A 78 4.35 -1.76 -8.21
CA GLU A 78 4.74 -0.69 -7.28
C GLU A 78 6.26 -0.60 -7.13
N ALA A 79 6.94 -1.75 -7.10
CA ALA A 79 8.38 -1.81 -7.01
C ALA A 79 9.07 -1.24 -8.24
N SER A 80 8.56 -1.52 -9.46
CA SER A 80 9.11 -0.93 -10.67
C SER A 80 8.99 0.60 -10.67
N ILE A 81 7.84 1.14 -10.26
CA ILE A 81 7.65 2.60 -10.16
C ILE A 81 8.58 3.22 -9.11
N LYS A 82 8.81 2.51 -8.00
CA LYS A 82 9.74 2.97 -6.95
C LYS A 82 11.19 2.91 -7.39
N ALA A 83 11.57 1.90 -8.16
CA ALA A 83 12.88 1.81 -8.78
C ALA A 83 13.08 2.94 -9.80
N ASP A 84 12.09 3.21 -10.67
CA ASP A 84 12.14 4.32 -11.63
C ASP A 84 12.31 5.68 -10.95
N ARG A 85 11.75 5.83 -9.74
CA ARG A 85 11.88 7.04 -8.92
C ARG A 85 13.22 7.14 -8.20
N GLY A 86 14.04 6.08 -8.21
CA GLY A 86 15.30 6.03 -7.44
C GLY A 86 15.09 5.96 -5.93
N GLU A 87 13.90 5.59 -5.47
CA GLU A 87 13.57 5.44 -4.03
C GLU A 87 13.66 3.99 -3.55
N ALA A 88 14.03 3.07 -4.45
CA ALA A 88 14.39 1.71 -4.04
C ALA A 88 15.78 1.76 -3.37
N ASP A 89 15.87 1.24 -2.14
CA ASP A 89 17.15 1.03 -1.46
C ASP A 89 17.97 0.03 -2.29
N SER A 90 18.73 0.52 -3.26
CA SER A 90 19.79 -0.24 -3.91
C SER A 90 21.01 -0.19 -2.99
N ASP A 91 21.63 -1.35 -2.72
CA ASP A 91 22.76 -1.51 -1.79
C ASP A 91 24.04 -0.82 -2.31
N GLY A 92 24.02 0.51 -2.40
CA GLY A 92 25.20 1.35 -2.60
C GLY A 92 25.76 1.38 -4.02
N GLN A 93 25.01 0.99 -5.05
CA GLN A 93 25.38 1.25 -6.44
C GLN A 93 24.34 2.13 -7.08
N ASP A 94 24.52 3.45 -6.90
CA ASP A 94 23.76 4.43 -7.66
C ASP A 94 23.88 4.07 -9.14
N LEU A 95 22.76 4.05 -9.87
CA LEU A 95 22.73 3.77 -11.30
C LEU A 95 23.73 4.64 -12.08
N LYS A 96 24.01 5.83 -11.54
CA LYS A 96 25.03 6.76 -12.03
C LYS A 96 26.45 6.17 -11.96
N ASP A 97 26.83 5.52 -10.87
CA ASP A 97 28.15 4.89 -10.71
C ASP A 97 28.32 3.71 -11.67
N LEU A 98 27.25 2.96 -11.91
CA LEU A 98 27.22 1.89 -12.92
C LEU A 98 27.36 2.45 -14.34
N GLN A 99 26.68 3.56 -14.64
CA GLN A 99 26.80 4.25 -15.92
C GLN A 99 28.21 4.81 -16.14
N GLU A 100 28.82 5.41 -15.12
CA GLU A 100 30.20 5.92 -15.18
C GLU A 100 31.22 4.79 -15.43
N LYS A 101 31.09 3.66 -14.74
CA LYS A 101 31.93 2.47 -14.96
C LYS A 101 31.77 1.90 -16.37
N THR A 102 30.57 1.96 -16.94
CA THR A 102 30.28 1.39 -18.26
C THR A 102 30.68 2.32 -19.41
N LYS A 103 30.66 3.64 -19.20
CA LYS A 103 30.97 4.66 -20.23
C LYS A 103 32.36 4.49 -20.87
N HIS A 104 33.31 3.93 -20.13
CA HIS A 104 34.69 3.78 -20.57
C HIS A 104 35.04 2.38 -21.08
N LEU A 105 34.08 1.45 -21.06
CA LEU A 105 34.28 0.10 -21.57
C LEU A 105 33.97 0.08 -23.08
N PRO A 106 34.83 -0.52 -23.91
CA PRO A 106 34.49 -0.79 -25.30
C PRO A 106 33.30 -1.77 -25.34
N ASN A 107 32.36 -1.56 -26.28
CA ASN A 107 31.25 -2.49 -26.51
C ASN A 107 31.81 -3.90 -26.72
N GLN A 108 31.67 -4.78 -25.72
CA GLN A 108 31.88 -6.20 -25.91
C GLN A 108 30.66 -6.70 -26.70
N GLU A 109 30.84 -6.88 -28.01
CA GLU A 109 29.86 -7.58 -28.84
C GLU A 109 29.59 -8.95 -28.20
N GLY A 110 28.33 -9.17 -27.82
CA GLY A 110 27.88 -10.41 -27.22
C GLY A 110 28.21 -11.60 -28.12
N ARG A 111 28.87 -12.61 -27.55
CA ARG A 111 29.03 -13.93 -28.14
C ARG A 111 27.76 -14.75 -28.00
#